data_AF-A0A820L4T6-F1
#
_entry.id   AF-A0A820L4T6-F1
#
_cell.length_a   1.000
_cell.length_b   1.000
_cell.length_c   1.000
_cell.angle_alpha   90.00
_cell.angle_beta   90.00
_cell.angle_gamma   90.00
#
_symmetry.space_group_name_H-M   'P 1'
#
loop_
_entity.id
_entity.type
_entity.pdbx_description
1 polymer ?
#
loop_
_entity_poly.entity_id
_entity_poly.type
_entity_poly.pdbx_seq_one_letter_code
_entity_poly.pdbx_strand_id
1 'polypeptide(L)'
;VNWSPTVQSALAESELEYNDKHTSTAIYVRFRLKNDALLSSLLPQLNTENIYALIWTTTPWSLIGNQAVAVNEKLKYLFIKFPSTNDIYIVAESLLNNIKKYPPFTNDQFEIIGNCLGSQLSGVNSHPPIYHDDKTYPIVTSDHVTDELGTGLVHIAPAHGSD
;
A
#
# COMPACT_ATOMS: atom_id res chain seq x y z
N VAL A 1 20.48 3.36 -9.19
CA VAL A 1 21.13 3.82 -10.45
C VAL A 1 20.03 4.17 -11.42
N ASN A 2 20.09 5.36 -12.03
CA ASN A 2 19.12 5.77 -13.04
C ASN A 2 19.51 5.17 -14.39
N TRP A 3 18.57 4.62 -15.15
CA TRP A 3 18.82 3.99 -16.44
C TRP A 3 17.93 4.59 -17.52
N SER A 4 18.52 5.01 -18.65
CA SER A 4 17.77 5.53 -19.80
C SER A 4 17.57 4.42 -20.84
N PRO A 5 16.34 4.00 -21.15
CA PRO A 5 16.09 3.06 -22.23
C PRO A 5 16.40 3.66 -23.62
N THR A 6 16.36 4.99 -23.74
CA THR A 6 16.64 5.70 -25.00
C THR A 6 18.14 5.73 -25.31
N VAL A 7 18.97 5.99 -24.30
CA VAL A 7 20.43 6.08 -24.45
C VAL A 7 21.12 4.74 -24.14
N GLN A 8 20.40 3.79 -23.54
CA GLN A 8 20.89 2.46 -23.14
C GLN A 8 22.11 2.52 -22.22
N SER A 9 22.12 3.50 -21.33
CA SER A 9 23.20 3.71 -20.35
C SER A 9 22.63 4.07 -18.99
N ALA A 10 23.43 3.82 -17.96
CA ALA A 10 23.24 4.45 -16.67
C ALA A 10 23.45 5.96 -16.82
N LEU A 11 22.60 6.74 -16.15
CA LEU A 11 22.70 8.18 -16.06
C LEU A 11 23.09 8.60 -14.64
N ALA A 12 24.00 9.56 -14.55
CA ALA A 12 24.28 10.27 -13.32
C ALA A 12 23.16 11.27 -13.01
N GLU A 13 23.04 11.68 -11.75
CA GLU A 13 22.02 12.66 -11.31
C GLU A 13 22.12 13.98 -12.08
N SER A 14 23.35 14.42 -12.41
CA SER A 14 23.59 15.63 -13.19
C SER A 14 23.17 15.55 -14.66
N GLU A 15 22.89 14.35 -15.17
CA GLU A 15 22.40 14.13 -16.54
C GLU A 15 20.87 14.07 -16.61
N LEU A 16 20.19 14.14 -15.47
CA LEU A 16 18.73 14.13 -15.40
C LEU A 16 18.16 15.53 -15.59
N GLU A 17 17.13 15.62 -16.42
CA GLU A 17 16.26 16.79 -16.52
C GLU A 17 14.85 16.40 -16.05
N TYR A 18 14.31 17.13 -15.08
CA TYR A 18 12.97 16.90 -14.55
C TYR A 18 11.94 17.71 -15.34
N ASN A 19 10.83 17.06 -15.71
CA ASN A 19 9.71 17.71 -16.35
C ASN A 19 8.56 17.89 -15.35
N ASP A 20 8.41 19.10 -14.82
CA ASP A 20 7.37 19.45 -13.85
C ASP A 20 5.93 19.29 -14.38
N LYS A 21 5.76 19.21 -15.71
CA LYS A 21 4.44 19.00 -16.34
C LYS A 21 4.09 17.52 -16.50
N HIS A 22 5.00 16.61 -16.16
CA HIS A 22 4.74 15.19 -16.26
C HIS A 22 3.67 14.76 -15.25
N THR A 23 2.65 14.04 -15.72
CA THR A 23 1.62 13.44 -14.88
C THR A 23 1.73 11.92 -14.95
N SER A 24 2.01 11.29 -13.81
CA SER A 24 2.06 9.83 -13.73
C SER A 24 0.67 9.25 -13.51
N THR A 25 0.37 8.14 -14.18
CA THR A 25 -0.84 7.35 -13.88
C THR A 25 -0.59 6.52 -12.65
N ALA A 26 -1.44 6.68 -11.64
CA ALA A 26 -1.41 5.88 -10.42
C ALA A 26 -2.49 4.81 -10.42
N ILE A 27 -2.25 3.73 -9.68
CA ILE A 27 -3.22 2.68 -9.45
C ILE A 27 -3.37 2.39 -7.95
N TYR A 28 -4.52 1.81 -7.60
CA TYR A 28 -4.77 1.23 -6.29
C TYR A 28 -4.84 -0.28 -6.44
N VAL A 29 -4.10 -1.01 -5.59
CA VAL A 29 -4.04 -2.48 -5.63
C VAL A 29 -4.25 -3.02 -4.23
N ARG A 30 -5.17 -3.97 -4.10
CA ARG A 30 -5.45 -4.61 -2.81
C ARG A 30 -4.56 -5.82 -2.60
N PHE A 31 -3.78 -5.82 -1.52
CA PHE A 31 -2.97 -6.97 -1.10
C PHE A 31 -3.70 -7.67 0.04
N ARG A 32 -4.00 -8.96 -0.10
CA ARG A 32 -4.73 -9.71 0.92
C ARG A 32 -3.84 -9.91 2.14
N LEU A 33 -4.32 -9.56 3.33
CA LEU A 33 -3.59 -9.82 4.56
C LEU A 33 -3.85 -11.23 5.05
N LYS A 34 -2.80 -11.88 5.52
CA LYS A 34 -2.90 -13.17 6.18
C LYS A 34 -3.50 -12.96 7.55
N ASN A 35 -4.58 -13.67 7.86
CA ASN A 35 -5.19 -13.64 9.18
C ASN A 35 -4.32 -14.43 10.17
N ASP A 36 -3.26 -13.80 10.65
CA ASP A 36 -2.37 -14.33 11.68
C ASP A 36 -2.72 -13.79 13.07
N ALA A 37 -2.04 -14.30 14.10
CA ALA A 37 -2.27 -13.91 15.49
C ALA A 37 -2.06 -12.42 15.73
N LEU A 38 -1.15 -11.79 14.97
CA LEU A 38 -0.85 -10.38 15.10
C LEU A 38 -2.03 -9.55 14.56
N LEU A 39 -2.51 -9.86 13.36
CA LEU A 39 -3.69 -9.20 12.79
C LEU A 39 -4.96 -9.43 13.63
N SER A 40 -5.16 -10.67 14.11
CA SER A 40 -6.27 -11.02 15.01
C SER A 40 -6.23 -10.24 16.33
N SER A 41 -5.04 -9.88 16.84
CA SER A 41 -4.92 -9.07 18.06
C SER A 41 -5.35 -7.61 17.87
N LEU A 42 -5.17 -7.07 16.65
CA LEU A 42 -5.56 -5.70 16.31
C LEU A 42 -7.07 -5.57 16.04
N LEU A 43 -7.67 -6.63 15.50
CA LEU A 43 -9.10 -6.73 15.27
C LEU A 43 -9.65 -8.06 15.80
N PRO A 44 -9.95 -8.16 17.11
CA PRO A 44 -10.45 -9.42 17.69
C PRO A 44 -11.85 -9.81 17.19
N GLN A 45 -12.64 -8.84 16.72
CA GLN A 45 -14.01 -9.06 16.24
C GLN A 45 -14.06 -9.55 14.78
N LEU A 46 -12.91 -9.93 14.22
CA LEU A 46 -12.79 -10.27 12.81
C LEU A 46 -13.35 -11.67 12.53
N ASN A 47 -14.34 -11.74 11.64
CA ASN A 47 -14.99 -12.99 11.22
C ASN A 47 -14.78 -13.28 9.72
N THR A 48 -13.86 -12.57 9.06
CA THR A 48 -13.64 -12.64 7.61
C THR A 48 -12.16 -12.80 7.31
N GLU A 49 -11.83 -13.49 6.23
CA GLU A 49 -10.46 -13.55 5.71
C GLU A 49 -10.18 -12.51 4.63
N ASN A 50 -11.15 -11.64 4.35
CA ASN A 50 -11.09 -10.63 3.29
C ASN A 50 -10.61 -9.30 3.86
N ILE A 51 -9.41 -9.29 4.44
CA ILE A 51 -8.73 -8.05 4.84
C ILE A 51 -7.68 -7.71 3.81
N TYR A 52 -7.59 -6.44 3.43
CA TYR A 52 -6.67 -5.97 2.42
C TYR A 52 -5.91 -4.73 2.86
N ALA A 53 -4.60 -4.72 2.63
CA ALA A 53 -3.81 -3.50 2.53
C ALA A 53 -4.11 -2.85 1.18
N LEU A 54 -4.61 -1.62 1.17
CA LEU A 54 -4.84 -0.88 -0.07
C LEU A 54 -3.56 -0.14 -0.45
N ILE A 55 -2.83 -0.66 -1.42
CA ILE A 55 -1.56 -0.10 -1.90
C ILE A 55 -1.83 0.95 -2.96
N TRP A 56 -1.11 2.07 -2.89
CA TRP A 56 -1.03 3.07 -3.96
C TRP A 56 0.36 3.05 -4.61
N THR A 57 0.41 3.11 -5.95
CA THR A 57 1.67 3.20 -6.70
C THR A 57 1.50 3.93 -8.02
N THR A 58 2.49 4.73 -8.40
CA THR A 58 2.65 5.34 -9.74
C THR A 58 3.50 4.48 -10.68
N THR A 59 4.07 3.38 -10.19
CA THR A 59 4.88 2.44 -10.98
C THR A 59 4.27 1.02 -10.94
N PRO A 60 3.12 0.78 -11.60
CA PRO A 60 2.50 -0.55 -11.63
C PRO A 60 3.44 -1.69 -12.03
N TRP A 61 4.37 -1.39 -12.95
CA TRP A 61 5.32 -2.36 -13.48
C TRP A 61 6.32 -2.88 -12.44
N SER A 62 6.50 -2.19 -11.30
CA SER A 62 7.42 -2.62 -10.24
C SER A 62 6.78 -3.60 -9.24
N LEU A 63 5.46 -3.82 -9.30
CA LEU A 63 4.74 -4.71 -8.37
C LEU A 63 5.22 -6.18 -8.45
N ILE A 64 5.71 -6.61 -9.62
CA ILE A 64 6.34 -7.94 -9.80
C ILE A 64 7.65 -8.11 -9.00
N GLY A 65 8.22 -7.00 -8.50
CA GLY A 65 9.43 -6.99 -7.69
C GLY A 65 9.15 -6.83 -6.19
N ASN A 66 7.88 -6.80 -5.76
CA ASN A 66 7.49 -6.54 -4.38
C ASN A 66 8.19 -7.48 -3.38
N GLN A 67 8.81 -6.91 -2.35
CA GLN A 67 9.43 -7.62 -1.23
C GLN A 67 8.81 -7.29 0.14
N ALA A 68 8.05 -6.20 0.26
CA ALA A 68 7.38 -5.80 1.50
C ALA A 68 6.33 -4.72 1.22
N VAL A 69 5.51 -4.40 2.21
CA VAL A 69 4.64 -3.22 2.21
C VAL A 69 5.11 -2.27 3.30
N ALA A 70 5.42 -1.02 2.96
CA ALA A 70 5.79 0.02 3.90
C ALA A 70 4.55 0.69 4.51
N VAL A 71 4.63 0.98 5.81
CA VAL A 71 3.73 1.86 6.56
C VAL A 71 4.54 2.83 7.41
N ASN A 72 3.99 3.99 7.73
CA ASN A 72 4.63 4.89 8.68
C ASN A 72 4.28 4.48 10.11
N GLU A 73 5.28 4.31 10.98
CA GLU A 73 5.08 3.81 12.33
C GLU A 73 4.21 4.73 13.21
N LYS A 74 4.22 6.05 12.92
CA LYS A 74 3.59 7.12 13.70
C LYS A 74 2.18 7.44 13.21
N LEU A 75 1.85 7.06 11.97
CA LEU A 75 0.53 7.30 11.41
C LEU A 75 -0.50 6.32 11.98
N LYS A 76 -1.74 6.80 12.08
CA LYS A 76 -2.90 6.00 12.46
C LYS A 76 -3.57 5.43 11.22
N TYR A 77 -3.86 4.14 11.28
CA TYR A 77 -4.49 3.36 10.23
C TYR A 77 -5.88 2.92 10.65
N LEU A 78 -6.83 2.99 9.73
CA LEU A 78 -8.22 2.61 9.93
C LEU A 78 -8.51 1.28 9.24
N PHE A 79 -9.31 0.46 9.89
CA PHE A 79 -9.91 -0.72 9.28
C PHE A 79 -11.34 -0.36 8.85
N ILE A 80 -11.57 -0.44 7.54
CA ILE A 80 -12.80 0.02 6.91
C ILE A 80 -13.52 -1.17 6.30
N LYS A 81 -14.69 -1.51 6.85
CA LYS A 81 -15.54 -2.60 6.39
C LYS A 81 -16.54 -2.09 5.36
N PHE A 82 -16.67 -2.83 4.26
CA PHE A 82 -17.68 -2.61 3.23
C PHE A 82 -18.78 -3.66 3.40
N PRO A 83 -20.00 -3.31 3.87
CA PRO A 83 -21.06 -4.28 4.10
C PRO A 83 -21.51 -5.03 2.84
N SER A 84 -21.40 -4.41 1.66
CA SER A 84 -21.79 -4.99 0.37
C SER A 84 -20.96 -6.21 -0.01
N THR A 85 -19.65 -6.18 0.26
CA THR A 85 -18.70 -7.26 -0.09
C THR A 85 -18.18 -8.03 1.12
N ASN A 86 -18.40 -7.51 2.33
CA ASN A 86 -17.76 -7.94 3.57
C ASN A 86 -16.21 -7.85 3.51
N ASP A 87 -15.67 -7.06 2.59
CA ASP A 87 -14.23 -6.75 2.52
C ASP A 87 -13.86 -5.71 3.58
N ILE A 88 -12.64 -5.81 4.09
CA ILE A 88 -12.05 -4.84 5.01
C ILE A 88 -10.79 -4.27 4.36
N TYR A 89 -10.68 -2.94 4.28
CA TYR A 89 -9.51 -2.26 3.77
C TYR A 89 -8.78 -1.50 4.89
N ILE A 90 -7.44 -1.57 4.86
CA ILE A 90 -6.56 -0.75 5.70
C ILE A 90 -6.09 0.46 4.90
N VAL A 91 -6.28 1.65 5.45
CA VAL A 91 -5.79 2.94 4.92
C VAL A 91 -5.37 3.86 6.06
N ALA A 92 -4.47 4.80 5.80
CA ALA A 92 -4.14 5.85 6.77
C ALA A 92 -5.34 6.79 6.99
N GLU A 93 -5.59 7.14 8.25
CA GLU A 93 -6.71 7.98 8.68
C GLU A 93 -6.69 9.36 7.99
N SER A 94 -5.51 9.99 7.94
CA SER A 94 -5.27 11.30 7.32
C SER A 94 -5.61 11.30 5.82
N LEU A 95 -5.44 10.17 5.14
CA LEU A 95 -5.61 10.04 3.69
C LEU A 95 -7.02 9.58 3.28
N LEU A 96 -7.88 9.19 4.22
CA LEU A 96 -9.22 8.67 3.91
C LEU A 96 -10.05 9.63 3.05
N ASN A 97 -10.00 10.94 3.33
CA ASN A 97 -10.74 11.93 2.54
C ASN A 97 -10.26 12.02 1.09
N ASN A 98 -8.96 11.80 0.85
CA ASN A 98 -8.39 11.78 -0.49
C ASN A 98 -8.79 10.52 -1.25
N ILE A 99 -8.97 9.39 -0.56
CA ILE A 99 -9.30 8.09 -1.14
C ILE A 99 -10.79 7.97 -1.46
N LYS A 100 -11.68 8.66 -0.71
CA LYS A 100 -13.14 8.65 -0.92
C LYS A 100 -13.59 8.92 -2.35
N LYS A 101 -12.81 9.66 -3.14
CA LYS A 101 -13.13 9.95 -4.55
C LYS A 101 -12.86 8.81 -5.53
N TYR A 102 -12.33 7.67 -5.06
CA TYR A 102 -12.04 6.50 -5.88
C TYR A 102 -12.81 5.25 -5.41
N PRO A 103 -13.25 4.35 -6.32
CA PRO A 103 -13.85 3.07 -5.94
C PRO A 103 -12.90 2.22 -5.07
N PRO A 104 -13.43 1.42 -4.13
CA PRO A 104 -14.85 1.26 -3.80
C PRO A 104 -15.45 2.42 -2.97
N PHE A 105 -14.65 3.38 -2.50
CA PHE A 105 -15.06 4.40 -1.53
C PHE A 105 -16.00 5.50 -2.06
N THR A 106 -16.13 5.68 -3.37
CA THR A 106 -16.93 6.78 -3.97
C THR A 106 -18.42 6.62 -3.82
N ASN A 107 -18.91 5.37 -3.80
CA ASN A 107 -20.34 5.09 -3.87
C ASN A 107 -20.82 4.09 -2.82
N ASP A 108 -19.89 3.39 -2.15
CA ASP A 108 -20.27 2.40 -1.16
C ASP A 108 -20.36 3.02 0.23
N GLN A 109 -21.38 2.58 0.98
CA GLN A 109 -21.38 2.78 2.42
C GLN A 109 -20.30 1.90 3.03
N PHE A 110 -19.54 2.46 3.96
CA PHE A 110 -18.52 1.75 4.69
C PHE A 110 -18.56 2.13 6.17
N GLU A 111 -18.03 1.25 7.00
CA GLU A 111 -17.98 1.39 8.44
C GLU A 111 -16.53 1.32 8.92
N ILE A 112 -16.12 2.25 9.79
CA ILE A 112 -14.84 2.14 10.47
C ILE A 112 -15.04 1.19 11.65
N ILE A 113 -14.40 0.02 11.58
CA ILE A 113 -14.57 -1.06 12.57
C ILE A 113 -13.40 -1.16 13.55
N GLY A 114 -12.35 -0.38 13.34
CA GLY A 114 -11.18 -0.34 14.23
C GLY A 114 -10.09 0.57 13.71
N ASN A 115 -9.04 0.72 14.51
CA ASN A 115 -7.85 1.48 14.15
C ASN A 115 -6.60 0.96 14.89
N CYS A 116 -5.42 1.27 14.38
CA CYS A 116 -4.14 0.97 14.99
C CYS A 116 -3.07 1.99 14.56
N LEU A 117 -1.95 2.04 15.27
CA LEU A 117 -0.75 2.72 14.78
C LEU A 117 -0.03 1.85 13.74
N GLY A 118 0.67 2.47 12.79
CA GLY A 118 1.44 1.74 11.78
C GLY A 118 2.52 0.84 12.37
N SER A 119 3.11 1.23 13.51
CA SER A 119 4.03 0.37 14.28
C SER A 119 3.43 -0.98 14.65
N GLN A 120 2.12 -1.04 14.86
CA GLN A 120 1.42 -2.27 15.21
C GLN A 120 1.14 -3.16 13.98
N LEU A 121 1.21 -2.63 12.76
CA LEU A 121 1.07 -3.42 11.52
C LEU A 121 2.37 -4.13 11.12
N SER A 122 3.50 -3.76 11.73
CA SER A 122 4.80 -4.35 11.43
C SER A 122 4.77 -5.87 11.65
N GLY A 123 5.16 -6.62 10.62
CA GLY A 123 5.18 -8.08 10.63
C GLY A 123 3.89 -8.76 10.17
N VAL A 124 2.78 -8.03 9.98
CA VAL A 124 1.59 -8.60 9.31
C VAL A 124 1.99 -9.05 7.92
N ASN A 125 1.63 -10.28 7.54
CA ASN A 125 1.94 -10.79 6.21
C ASN A 125 0.85 -10.43 5.20
N SER A 126 1.27 -10.05 4.00
CA SER A 126 0.41 -9.67 2.89
C SER A 126 0.71 -10.51 1.64
N HIS A 127 -0.30 -10.77 0.83
CA HIS A 127 -0.23 -11.53 -0.40
C HIS A 127 -0.63 -10.62 -1.58
N PRO A 128 0.33 -10.28 -2.46
CA PRO A 128 0.07 -9.49 -3.66
C PRO A 128 -0.77 -10.28 -4.67
N PRO A 129 -1.75 -9.66 -5.37
CA PRO A 129 -2.67 -10.36 -6.28
C PRO A 129 -2.03 -10.82 -7.61
N ILE A 130 -0.73 -10.57 -7.80
CA ILE A 130 0.00 -10.86 -9.03
C ILE A 130 0.61 -12.26 -9.02
N TYR A 131 0.85 -12.82 -7.83
CA TYR A 131 1.44 -14.14 -7.69
C TYR A 131 0.35 -15.21 -7.60
N HIS A 132 0.60 -16.36 -8.23
CA HIS A 132 -0.28 -17.52 -8.16
C HIS A 132 0.13 -18.53 -7.09
N ASP A 133 1.27 -18.29 -6.43
CA ASP A 133 1.75 -19.08 -5.30
C ASP A 133 1.25 -18.51 -3.96
N ASP A 134 1.52 -19.20 -2.85
CA ASP A 134 1.14 -18.73 -1.51
C ASP A 134 2.20 -17.79 -0.90
N LYS A 135 3.07 -17.17 -1.71
CA LYS A 135 4.14 -16.33 -1.18
C LYS A 135 3.54 -15.09 -0.54
N THR A 136 4.03 -14.79 0.66
CA THR A 136 3.63 -13.62 1.43
C THR A 136 4.82 -12.73 1.73
N TYR A 137 4.54 -11.45 1.95
CA TYR A 137 5.51 -10.42 2.22
C TYR A 137 5.09 -9.60 3.44
N PRO A 138 6.03 -9.26 4.33
CA PRO A 138 5.71 -8.56 5.56
C PRO A 138 5.34 -7.10 5.28
N ILE A 139 4.52 -6.55 6.15
CA ILE A 139 4.43 -5.11 6.36
C ILE A 139 5.63 -4.69 7.21
N VAL A 140 6.32 -3.62 6.82
CA VAL A 140 7.47 -3.04 7.50
C VAL A 140 7.24 -1.56 7.76
N THR A 141 7.88 -1.01 8.79
CA THR A 141 7.82 0.42 9.06
C THR A 141 8.84 1.18 8.21
N SER A 142 8.48 2.36 7.73
CA SER A 142 9.40 3.27 7.07
C SER A 142 8.92 4.72 7.14
N ASP A 143 9.87 5.64 7.34
CA ASP A 143 9.60 7.08 7.40
C ASP A 143 9.34 7.70 6.00
N HIS A 144 9.62 6.99 4.90
CA HIS A 144 9.33 7.50 3.54
C HIS A 144 7.82 7.56 3.23
N VAL A 145 7.01 6.82 3.99
CA VAL A 145 5.56 6.85 3.86
C VAL A 145 5.06 8.11 4.56
N THR A 146 4.48 9.03 3.79
CA THR A 146 3.93 10.29 4.30
C THR A 146 2.40 10.27 4.30
N ASP A 147 1.79 11.29 4.92
CA ASP A 147 0.35 11.51 4.95
C ASP A 147 -0.14 12.47 3.85
N GLU A 148 0.68 12.71 2.83
CA GLU A 148 0.38 13.68 1.76
C GLU A 148 -0.44 13.06 0.62
N LEU A 149 -0.04 11.86 0.15
CA LEU A 149 -0.60 11.23 -1.05
C LEU A 149 -0.79 9.71 -0.89
N GLY A 150 -1.71 9.18 -1.70
CA GLY A 150 -1.99 7.75 -1.78
C GLY A 150 -2.87 7.26 -0.63
N THR A 151 -2.47 6.12 -0.03
CA THR A 151 -3.25 5.41 1.00
C THR A 151 -2.53 5.28 2.33
N GLY A 152 -1.25 5.68 2.40
CA GLY A 152 -0.37 5.40 3.52
C GLY A 152 0.16 3.97 3.56
N LEU A 153 -0.08 3.17 2.51
CA LEU A 153 0.55 1.86 2.32
C LEU A 153 1.22 1.83 0.94
N VAL A 154 2.53 1.57 0.93
CA VAL A 154 3.37 1.61 -0.27
C VAL A 154 4.04 0.26 -0.44
N HIS A 155 4.04 -0.30 -1.64
CA HIS A 155 4.79 -1.54 -1.90
C HIS A 155 6.28 -1.24 -2.06
N ILE A 156 7.15 -2.14 -1.62
CA ILE A 156 8.60 -1.98 -1.71
C ILE A 156 9.15 -2.93 -2.76
N ALA A 157 9.80 -2.38 -3.80
CA ALA A 157 10.49 -3.14 -4.84
C ALA A 157 11.96 -2.68 -4.93
N PRO A 158 12.88 -3.25 -4.12
CA PRO A 158 14.24 -2.73 -3.95
C PRO A 158 15.09 -2.70 -5.22
N ALA A 159 14.76 -3.52 -6.22
CA ALA A 159 15.45 -3.51 -7.51
C ALA A 159 15.11 -2.27 -8.37
N HIS A 160 14.11 -1.48 -7.97
CA HIS A 160 13.52 -0.41 -8.77
C HIS A 160 13.31 0.90 -7.99
N GLY A 161 13.73 0.95 -6.73
CA GLY A 161 13.68 2.14 -5.86
C GLY A 161 15.02 2.34 -5.15
N SER A 162 15.31 3.57 -4.74
CA SER A 162 16.50 3.92 -3.96
C SER A 162 16.30 3.72 -2.46
N ASP A 163 15.05 3.65 -2.00
CA ASP A 163 14.62 3.79 -0.61
C ASP A 163 13.78 2.60 -0.14
#